data_AF-A0A1Z9JXN8-F1
#
_entry.id   AF-A0A1Z9JXN8-F1
#
_cell.length_a   1.000
_cell.length_b   1.000
_cell.length_c   1.000
_cell.angle_alpha   90.00
_cell.angle_beta   90.00
_cell.angle_gamma   90.00
#
_symmetry.space_group_name_H-M   'P 1'
#
loop_
_entity.id
_entity.type
_entity.pdbx_description
1 polymer ?
#
loop_
_entity_poly.entity_id
_entity_poly.type
_entity_poly.pdbx_seq_one_letter_code
_entity_poly.pdbx_strand_id
1 'polypeptide(L)'
;EWNKNVAARLKSFPGMNNLGLIESNGHQNYKNWKKMMSYHPQNTGSWVKAKNGVYHLGGDFYENSGGIFDRSLHYENMFVKK
;
A
#
# COMPACT_ATOMS: atom_id res chain seq x y z
N GLU A 1 3.07 1.67 0.37
CA GLU A 1 2.30 2.77 0.99
C GLU A 1 2.76 4.16 0.65
N TRP A 2 4.07 4.45 0.56
CA TRP A 2 4.58 5.79 0.25
C TRP A 2 3.89 6.48 -0.94
N ASN A 3 3.96 5.87 -2.13
CA ASN A 3 3.37 6.46 -3.35
C ASN A 3 1.85 6.68 -3.24
N LYS A 4 1.13 5.78 -2.55
CA LYS A 4 -0.32 5.95 -2.32
C LYS A 4 -0.59 7.15 -1.42
N ASN A 5 0.18 7.32 -0.35
CA ASN A 5 0.02 8.44 0.57
C ASN A 5 0.29 9.79 -0.09
N VAL A 6 1.28 9.84 -0.98
CA VAL A 6 1.57 11.03 -1.81
C VAL A 6 0.40 11.30 -2.75
N ALA A 7 0.02 10.32 -3.58
CA ALA A 7 -1.03 10.52 -4.57
C ALA A 7 -2.40 10.86 -3.97
N ALA A 8 -2.75 10.25 -2.83
CA ALA A 8 -4.02 10.46 -2.15
C ALA A 8 -4.18 11.84 -1.49
N ARG A 9 -3.08 12.60 -1.36
CA ARG A 9 -3.04 13.94 -0.75
C ARG A 9 -2.76 15.05 -1.76
N LEU A 10 -2.52 14.69 -3.02
CA LEU A 10 -2.44 15.63 -4.11
C LEU A 10 -3.82 15.79 -4.76
N LYS A 11 -4.04 16.94 -5.41
CA LYS A 11 -5.23 17.14 -6.23
C LYS A 11 -5.24 16.13 -7.36
N SER A 12 -6.41 15.58 -7.67
CA SER A 12 -6.59 14.69 -8.82
C SER A 12 -6.18 15.36 -10.13
N PHE A 13 -5.77 14.56 -11.10
CA PHE A 13 -5.52 15.05 -12.44
C PHE A 13 -6.80 15.61 -13.08
N PRO A 14 -6.71 16.67 -13.90
CA PRO A 14 -7.84 17.17 -14.67
C PRO A 14 -8.48 16.05 -15.51
N GLY A 15 -9.81 15.95 -15.47
CA GLY A 15 -10.57 14.95 -16.24
C GLY A 15 -10.69 13.55 -15.61
N MET A 16 -10.15 13.33 -14.41
CA MET A 16 -10.18 12.02 -13.74
C MET A 16 -11.17 11.90 -12.57
N ASN A 17 -12.20 12.74 -12.49
CA ASN A 17 -13.28 12.62 -11.49
C ASN A 17 -12.79 12.39 -10.05
N ASN A 18 -11.84 13.20 -9.57
CA ASN A 18 -11.25 13.09 -8.23
C ASN A 18 -10.40 11.83 -7.97
N LEU A 19 -9.95 11.12 -9.01
CA LEU A 19 -9.02 9.99 -8.86
C LEU A 19 -7.56 10.43 -8.88
N GLY A 20 -6.78 9.89 -7.95
CA GLY A 20 -5.32 9.96 -7.96
C GLY A 20 -4.72 8.89 -8.87
N LEU A 21 -3.50 9.14 -9.37
CA LEU A 21 -2.76 8.19 -10.20
C LEU A 21 -1.53 7.67 -9.46
N ILE A 22 -1.34 6.36 -9.52
CA ILE A 22 -0.10 5.70 -9.13
C ILE A 22 0.21 4.57 -10.11
N GLU A 23 1.49 4.30 -10.29
CA GLU A 23 1.97 3.09 -10.94
C GLU A 23 2.26 2.02 -9.88
N SER A 24 1.82 0.78 -10.11
CA SER A 24 2.09 -0.34 -9.20
C SER A 24 2.45 -1.61 -9.97
N ASN A 25 3.74 -1.92 -10.05
CA ASN A 25 4.27 -2.99 -10.89
C ASN A 25 4.78 -4.20 -10.07
N GLY A 26 4.38 -4.29 -8.80
CA GLY A 26 4.90 -5.30 -7.88
C GLY A 26 4.66 -6.74 -8.36
N HIS A 27 3.46 -7.01 -8.89
CA HIS A 27 3.09 -8.32 -9.41
C HIS A 27 3.89 -8.76 -10.65
N GLN A 28 4.41 -7.80 -11.42
CA GLN A 28 5.25 -8.06 -12.60
C GLN A 28 6.72 -8.24 -12.22
N ASN A 29 7.19 -7.45 -11.25
CA ASN A 29 8.63 -7.36 -10.93
C ASN A 29 9.09 -8.33 -9.83
N TYR A 30 8.17 -8.89 -9.01
CA TYR A 30 8.53 -9.77 -7.89
C TYR A 30 7.93 -11.17 -8.01
N LYS A 31 8.80 -12.20 -8.09
CA LYS A 31 8.42 -13.61 -8.16
C LYS A 31 7.47 -14.06 -7.02
N ASN A 32 7.72 -13.58 -5.80
CA ASN A 32 6.96 -13.95 -4.61
C ASN A 32 5.97 -12.86 -4.16
N TRP A 33 5.48 -12.02 -5.09
CA TRP A 33 4.65 -10.85 -4.78
C TRP A 33 3.50 -11.15 -3.81
N LYS A 34 2.71 -12.19 -4.08
CA LYS A 34 1.59 -12.60 -3.20
C LYS A 34 2.02 -12.85 -1.75
N LYS A 35 3.19 -13.48 -1.55
CA LYS A 35 3.75 -13.72 -0.22
C LYS A 35 4.30 -12.43 0.39
N MET A 36 5.00 -11.61 -0.38
CA MET A 36 5.52 -10.32 0.09
C MET A 36 4.42 -9.38 0.59
N MET A 37 3.26 -9.36 -0.07
CA MET A 37 2.10 -8.60 0.41
C MET A 37 1.64 -9.02 1.81
N SER A 38 1.84 -10.28 2.20
CA SER A 38 1.48 -10.76 3.55
C SER A 38 2.35 -10.18 4.66
N TYR A 39 3.53 -9.65 4.32
CA TYR A 39 4.46 -9.02 5.25
C TYR A 39 4.09 -7.57 5.58
N HIS A 40 3.12 -7.00 4.85
CA HIS A 40 2.61 -5.68 5.17
C HIS A 40 1.96 -5.71 6.57
N PRO A 41 2.29 -4.77 7.47
CA PRO A 41 1.77 -4.78 8.84
C PRO A 41 0.23 -4.72 8.90
N GLN A 42 -0.39 -4.03 7.94
CA GLN A 42 -1.84 -3.99 7.76
C GLN A 42 -2.30 -4.75 6.51
N ASN A 43 -1.89 -6.01 6.34
CA ASN A 43 -2.10 -6.78 5.09
C ASN A 43 -3.57 -7.01 4.66
N THR A 44 -4.53 -6.74 5.53
CA THR A 44 -5.99 -6.82 5.26
C THR A 44 -6.61 -5.50 4.82
N GLY A 45 -5.87 -4.39 4.88
CA GLY A 45 -6.38 -3.05 4.51
C GLY A 45 -6.88 -2.99 3.06
N SER A 46 -7.95 -2.22 2.83
CA SER A 46 -8.59 -2.10 1.51
C SER A 46 -7.66 -1.51 0.44
N TRP A 47 -6.64 -0.76 0.87
CA TRP A 47 -5.61 -0.15 0.03
C TRP A 47 -4.43 -1.08 -0.27
N VAL A 48 -4.36 -2.29 0.29
CA VAL A 48 -3.22 -3.21 0.07
C VAL A 48 -3.29 -3.86 -1.30
N LYS A 49 -4.49 -4.22 -1.77
CA LYS A 49 -4.74 -4.87 -3.06
C LYS A 49 -5.62 -3.97 -3.93
N ALA A 50 -5.17 -3.71 -5.15
CA ALA A 50 -6.03 -3.08 -6.15
C ALA A 50 -7.21 -4.01 -6.46
N LYS A 51 -8.42 -3.46 -6.51
CA LYS A 51 -9.62 -4.11 -7.01
C LYS A 51 -10.01 -3.40 -8.31
N ASN A 52 -10.04 -4.13 -9.42
CA ASN A 52 -10.33 -3.57 -10.75
C ASN A 52 -9.46 -2.34 -11.09
N GLY A 53 -8.16 -2.39 -10.75
CA GLY A 53 -7.21 -1.29 -11.01
C GLY A 53 -7.26 -0.15 -9.98
N VAL A 54 -8.14 -0.19 -8.98
CA VAL A 54 -8.32 0.89 -8.00
C VAL A 54 -7.94 0.42 -6.60
N TYR A 55 -7.20 1.26 -5.87
CA TYR A 55 -6.99 1.09 -4.44
C TYR A 55 -8.04 1.89 -3.68
N HIS A 56 -8.84 1.21 -2.86
CA HIS A 56 -9.87 1.88 -2.07
C HIS A 56 -9.26 2.41 -0.78
N LEU A 57 -9.28 3.74 -0.62
CA LEU A 57 -8.73 4.44 0.53
C LEU A 57 -9.90 4.90 1.42
N GLY A 58 -10.01 4.31 2.61
CA GLY A 58 -11.01 4.65 3.62
C GLY A 58 -10.46 5.62 4.67
N GLY A 59 -11.27 5.97 5.66
CA GLY A 59 -10.83 6.83 6.77
C GLY A 59 -9.65 6.24 7.56
N ASP A 60 -9.65 4.92 7.73
CA ASP A 60 -8.57 4.13 8.33
C ASP A 60 -7.22 4.34 7.62
N PHE A 61 -7.20 4.31 6.29
CA PHE A 61 -5.99 4.61 5.51
C PHE A 61 -5.43 6.00 5.83
N TYR A 62 -6.28 7.02 5.96
CA TYR A 62 -5.82 8.39 6.25
C TYR A 62 -5.37 8.56 7.70
N GLU A 63 -6.08 7.93 8.64
CA GLU A 63 -5.77 7.96 10.07
C GLU A 63 -4.40 7.32 10.36
N ASN A 64 -4.10 6.19 9.73
CA ASN A 64 -2.85 5.45 9.97
C ASN A 64 -1.81 5.58 8.85
N SER A 65 -2.06 6.45 7.86
CA SER A 65 -1.20 6.62 6.67
C SER A 65 -0.92 5.31 5.92
N GLY A 66 -1.94 4.45 5.84
CA GLY A 66 -1.87 3.14 5.24
C GLY A 66 -0.97 2.14 5.96
N GLY A 67 -0.58 2.41 7.22
CA GLY A 67 0.36 1.59 7.99
C GLY A 67 1.82 1.73 7.55
N ILE A 68 2.19 2.80 6.85
CA ILE A 68 3.57 3.01 6.37
C ILE A 68 4.59 3.12 7.51
N PHE A 69 4.16 3.59 8.68
CA PHE A 69 5.01 3.74 9.86
C PHE A 69 4.93 2.53 10.80
N ASP A 70 4.10 1.54 10.49
CA ASP A 70 3.95 0.35 11.32
C ASP A 70 5.12 -0.61 11.14
N ARG A 71 5.43 -1.34 12.21
CA ARG A 71 6.51 -2.31 12.24
C ARG A 71 6.08 -3.60 11.54
N SER A 72 6.84 -4.02 10.52
CA SER A 72 6.59 -5.30 9.83
C SER A 72 7.27 -6.45 10.58
N LEU A 73 6.48 -7.22 11.35
CA LEU A 73 6.96 -8.36 12.13
C LEU A 73 7.85 -9.33 11.33
N HIS A 74 7.54 -9.55 10.05
CA HIS A 74 8.37 -10.39 9.18
C HIS A 74 9.82 -9.90 9.08
N TYR A 75 10.00 -8.61 8.80
CA TYR A 75 11.33 -8.03 8.65
C TYR A 75 12.03 -7.83 9.99
N GLU A 76 11.29 -7.57 11.08
CA GLU A 76 11.88 -7.45 12.42
C GLU A 76 12.51 -8.77 12.88
N ASN A 77 11.81 -9.88 12.63
CA ASN A 77 12.27 -11.22 12.99
C ASN A 77 13.55 -11.63 12.25
N MET A 78 13.95 -10.94 11.18
CA MET A 78 15.23 -11.16 10.52
C MET A 78 16.44 -10.67 11.33
N PHE A 79 16.22 -9.80 12.32
CA PHE A 79 17.27 -9.19 13.15
C PHE A 79 17.28 -9.69 14.60
N VAL A 80 16.33 -10.54 14.98
CA VAL A 80 16.36 -11.21 16.28
C VAL A 80 17.50 -12.22 16.27
N LYS A 81 18.52 -12.01 17.11
CA LYS A 81 19.57 -13.02 17.33
C LYS A 81 18.92 -14.29 17.85
N LYS A 82 19.21 -15.42 17.20
CA LYS A 82 18.87 -16.75 17.71
C LYS A 82 19.65 -17.06 18.98
#